data_AF-A0A925WNV1-F1
#
_entry.id   AF-A0A925WNV1-F1
#
_cell.length_a   1.000
_cell.length_b   1.000
_cell.length_c   1.000
_cell.angle_alpha   90.00
_cell.angle_beta   90.00
_cell.angle_gamma   90.00
#
_symmetry.space_group_name_H-M   'P 1'
#
loop_
_entity.id
_entity.type
_entity.pdbx_description
1 polymer ?
#
loop_
_entity_poly.entity_id
_entity_poly.type
_entity_poly.pdbx_seq_one_letter_code
_entity_poly.pdbx_strand_id
1 'polypeptide(L)'
;MPFFHRLRLESDPASGVSEAITEVCGKAAHRMRAIALSVLLAAFAGATVSQARQLIAADAVAPATTSTGAPAPPKTARVRVHLIVDGKPRPIETAADATVGAALKQEQIVLGALDRCSSRLTTPVKPGMEIRVVRIRREKTVVKRAVPFGTRQRYSSSLPVGKKLVVTPGRNGVCVAVYQDIFKDGKRTSHRLQSEKTTLARQQVVLVGVRGMTLASRGYFTNKRLIEMVATGYGPGENGRWGAQTASGLKPGFGVVAVDPRFIPLGTRLYVDGYGYCVAGDTGGAIKGNRIDLGMDSRWEAMQVGRRRVRVLILD
;
A
#
# COMPACT_ATOMS: atom_id res chain seq x y z
N MET A 1 -20.42 -57.42 35.47
CA MET A 1 -20.82 -58.20 34.28
C MET A 1 -20.30 -57.49 33.04
N PRO A 2 -19.20 -57.97 32.44
CA PRO A 2 -18.56 -57.36 31.28
C PRO A 2 -19.15 -57.93 29.97
N PHE A 3 -19.16 -57.15 28.90
CA PHE A 3 -19.14 -57.70 27.55
C PHE A 3 -18.14 -56.92 26.71
N PHE A 4 -17.07 -57.62 26.35
CA PHE A 4 -16.13 -57.26 25.31
C PHE A 4 -16.82 -57.47 23.95
N HIS A 5 -16.60 -56.56 23.00
CA HIS A 5 -16.09 -56.98 21.70
C HIS A 5 -15.20 -55.90 21.08
N ARG A 6 -13.97 -56.34 20.83
CA ARG A 6 -12.88 -55.72 20.09
C ARG A 6 -13.13 -55.96 18.60
N LEU A 7 -12.88 -54.98 17.74
CA LEU A 7 -12.24 -55.15 16.44
C LEU A 7 -11.71 -53.81 15.93
N ARG A 8 -10.65 -53.92 15.13
CA ARG A 8 -9.54 -53.00 14.91
C ARG A 8 -9.43 -52.72 13.40
N LEU A 9 -8.72 -51.64 13.07
CA LEU A 9 -7.90 -51.39 11.87
C LEU A 9 -8.42 -50.34 10.86
N GLU A 10 -7.56 -49.31 10.71
CA GLU A 10 -7.07 -48.70 9.46
C GLU A 10 -8.10 -47.96 8.58
N SER A 11 -7.87 -46.77 8.02
CA SER A 11 -6.67 -46.17 7.46
C SER A 11 -6.95 -44.69 7.13
N ASP A 12 -5.91 -43.85 7.18
CA ASP A 12 -5.84 -42.56 6.47
C ASP A 12 -6.05 -42.78 4.96
N PRO A 13 -6.56 -41.77 4.22
CA PRO A 13 -5.70 -41.29 3.15
C PRO A 13 -5.77 -39.77 2.92
N ALA A 14 -4.58 -39.14 2.96
CA ALA A 14 -4.26 -38.05 2.08
C ALA A 14 -3.68 -38.63 0.77
N SER A 15 -4.34 -38.40 -0.37
CA SER A 15 -3.72 -38.12 -1.69
C SER A 15 -4.72 -38.30 -2.85
N GLY A 16 -4.74 -37.30 -3.73
CA GLY A 16 -4.88 -37.47 -5.18
C GLY A 16 -6.28 -37.70 -5.76
N VAL A 17 -6.85 -36.67 -6.39
CA VAL A 17 -7.31 -36.80 -7.80
C VAL A 17 -7.01 -35.50 -8.54
N SER A 18 -6.20 -35.66 -9.59
CA SER A 18 -5.81 -34.72 -10.64
C SER A 18 -6.84 -34.76 -11.79
N GLU A 19 -6.93 -33.66 -12.53
CA GLU A 19 -7.32 -33.56 -13.95
C GLU A 19 -8.73 -33.97 -14.41
N ALA A 20 -9.45 -32.99 -14.99
CA ALA A 20 -9.65 -32.90 -16.45
C ALA A 20 -10.92 -32.10 -16.76
N ILE A 21 -10.78 -30.86 -17.27
CA ILE A 21 -11.56 -30.33 -18.41
C ILE A 21 -10.68 -29.31 -19.14
N THR A 22 -10.11 -29.73 -20.26
CA THR A 22 -9.55 -28.87 -21.30
C THR A 22 -10.48 -28.95 -22.52
N GLU A 23 -10.53 -27.84 -23.26
CA GLU A 23 -10.72 -27.77 -24.71
C GLU A 23 -12.12 -27.41 -25.26
N VAL A 24 -12.25 -26.15 -25.70
CA VAL A 24 -12.77 -25.82 -27.04
C VAL A 24 -11.83 -24.80 -27.71
N CYS A 25 -11.15 -25.29 -28.76
CA CYS A 25 -10.53 -24.66 -29.94
C CYS A 25 -10.48 -23.11 -30.02
N GLY A 26 -9.38 -22.45 -30.44
CA GLY A 26 -8.23 -22.91 -31.24
C GLY A 26 -8.44 -22.68 -32.74
N LYS A 27 -8.07 -21.49 -33.25
CA LYS A 27 -7.31 -21.20 -34.49
C LYS A 27 -7.64 -19.82 -35.08
N ALA A 28 -6.66 -18.91 -35.08
CA ALA A 28 -6.12 -18.31 -36.30
C ALA A 28 -4.99 -17.33 -35.92
N ALA A 29 -3.82 -17.60 -36.45
CA ALA A 29 -2.59 -16.84 -36.26
C ALA A 29 -2.55 -15.58 -37.17
N HIS A 30 -1.61 -14.69 -36.84
CA HIS A 30 -0.89 -13.71 -37.66
C HIS A 30 -1.11 -12.19 -37.42
N ARG A 31 0.04 -11.51 -37.22
CA ARG A 31 0.37 -10.07 -37.33
C ARG A 31 -0.02 -9.23 -36.09
N MET A 32 0.83 -8.44 -35.42
CA MET A 32 2.20 -7.90 -35.63
C MET A 32 2.78 -7.45 -34.26
N ARG A 33 4.11 -7.59 -34.09
CA ARG A 33 5.15 -6.74 -33.42
C ARG A 33 4.68 -5.61 -32.48
N ALA A 34 5.38 -5.17 -31.43
CA ALA A 34 6.61 -5.46 -30.68
C ALA A 34 6.52 -4.56 -29.43
N ILE A 35 7.16 -4.88 -28.29
CA ILE A 35 8.31 -4.15 -27.73
C ILE A 35 8.81 -4.99 -26.54
N ALA A 36 10.08 -5.39 -26.63
CA ALA A 36 10.85 -6.09 -25.61
C ALA A 36 11.31 -5.11 -24.52
N LEU A 37 11.56 -5.60 -23.30
CA LEU A 37 12.92 -5.97 -22.85
C LEU A 37 12.91 -6.32 -21.36
N SER A 38 13.16 -7.60 -21.07
CA SER A 38 13.49 -8.17 -19.77
C SER A 38 15.01 -8.31 -19.65
N VAL A 39 15.58 -7.98 -18.48
CA VAL A 39 16.98 -8.31 -18.16
C VAL A 39 17.03 -9.04 -16.82
N LEU A 40 17.63 -10.22 -16.88
CA LEU A 40 17.83 -11.21 -15.81
C LEU A 40 19.28 -11.13 -15.27
N LEU A 41 19.43 -11.75 -14.11
CA LEU A 41 20.52 -11.77 -13.13
C LEU A 41 21.80 -12.55 -13.54
N ALA A 42 22.89 -12.18 -12.85
CA ALA A 42 24.27 -12.67 -12.70
C ALA A 42 24.65 -14.16 -12.93
N ALA A 43 25.91 -14.44 -13.33
CA ALA A 43 27.04 -14.83 -12.45
C ALA A 43 28.27 -15.45 -13.20
N PHE A 44 29.48 -15.07 -12.74
CA PHE A 44 30.80 -15.74 -12.64
C PHE A 44 31.29 -16.83 -13.64
N ALA A 45 32.52 -16.66 -14.16
CA ALA A 45 33.76 -17.42 -13.81
C ALA A 45 34.85 -17.38 -14.91
N GLY A 46 36.13 -17.43 -14.52
CA GLY A 46 37.18 -18.08 -15.34
C GLY A 46 38.33 -17.20 -15.86
N ALA A 47 39.54 -17.53 -15.45
CA ALA A 47 40.83 -16.91 -15.79
C ALA A 47 41.50 -17.50 -17.06
N THR A 48 42.64 -16.88 -17.46
CA THR A 48 43.88 -17.39 -18.14
C THR A 48 44.32 -16.47 -19.30
N VAL A 49 45.47 -15.77 -19.21
CA VAL A 49 46.87 -16.17 -19.54
C VAL A 49 47.06 -16.60 -21.00
N SER A 50 47.86 -15.85 -21.76
CA SER A 50 49.08 -16.34 -22.46
C SER A 50 49.54 -15.39 -23.57
N GLN A 51 50.83 -15.48 -23.87
CA GLN A 51 51.70 -14.58 -24.63
C GLN A 51 51.71 -14.84 -26.16
N ALA A 52 52.34 -13.86 -26.85
CA ALA A 52 53.42 -14.04 -27.84
C ALA A 52 53.13 -14.01 -29.35
N ARG A 53 54.00 -13.20 -29.99
CA ARG A 53 54.59 -13.25 -31.36
C ARG A 53 53.74 -12.78 -32.56
N GLN A 54 54.25 -11.79 -33.30
CA GLN A 54 55.21 -12.01 -34.40
C GLN A 54 55.91 -10.71 -34.87
N LEU A 55 57.19 -10.88 -35.18
CA LEU A 55 58.11 -9.95 -35.86
C LEU A 55 57.93 -10.06 -37.38
N ILE A 56 57.97 -8.94 -38.09
CA ILE A 56 58.59 -8.87 -39.43
C ILE A 56 59.43 -7.58 -39.47
N ALA A 57 60.74 -7.76 -39.63
CA ALA A 57 61.69 -6.71 -39.97
C ALA A 57 61.76 -6.59 -41.50
N ALA A 58 61.90 -5.37 -42.00
CA ALA A 58 62.48 -5.11 -43.31
C ALA A 58 63.39 -3.89 -43.21
N ASP A 59 64.62 -4.09 -43.67
CA ASP A 59 65.72 -3.16 -43.76
C ASP A 59 65.36 -1.86 -44.51
N ALA A 60 65.84 -0.75 -43.98
CA ALA A 60 66.26 0.40 -44.78
C ALA A 60 67.38 1.14 -44.03
N VAL A 61 68.57 1.14 -44.65
CA VAL A 61 69.80 1.77 -44.15
C VAL A 61 69.92 3.20 -44.70
N ALA A 62 70.18 4.15 -43.78
CA ALA A 62 70.85 5.45 -43.92
C ALA A 62 70.10 6.63 -44.59
N PRO A 63 70.43 7.91 -44.23
CA PRO A 63 71.63 8.37 -43.52
C PRO A 63 71.39 9.16 -42.23
N ALA A 64 72.48 9.32 -41.47
CA ALA A 64 72.57 10.08 -40.23
C ALA A 64 72.14 11.54 -40.42
N THR A 65 71.10 11.95 -39.72
CA THR A 65 70.79 13.35 -39.43
C THR A 65 71.13 13.66 -37.98
N THR A 66 72.03 14.62 -37.87
CA THR A 66 72.49 15.30 -36.67
C THR A 66 71.38 15.51 -35.64
N SER A 67 71.67 15.09 -34.40
CA SER A 67 70.87 15.39 -33.22
C SER A 67 70.85 16.90 -32.96
N THR A 68 69.80 17.58 -33.44
CA THR A 68 69.42 18.87 -32.87
C THR A 68 68.38 18.57 -31.81
N GLY A 69 68.79 18.68 -30.54
CA GLY A 69 67.95 18.37 -29.39
C GLY A 69 66.58 19.02 -29.53
N ALA A 70 65.53 18.19 -29.46
CA ALA A 70 64.20 18.69 -29.20
C ALA A 70 64.28 19.58 -27.95
N PRO A 71 63.74 20.81 -27.97
CA PRO A 71 63.71 21.62 -26.76
C PRO A 71 63.03 20.79 -25.68
N ALA A 72 63.71 20.65 -24.53
CA ALA A 72 63.13 19.99 -23.38
C ALA A 72 61.71 20.54 -23.19
N PRO A 73 60.69 19.69 -22.99
CA PRO A 73 59.33 20.18 -22.79
C PRO A 73 59.39 21.25 -21.69
N PRO A 74 58.72 22.40 -21.87
CA PRO A 74 58.79 23.48 -20.89
C PRO A 74 58.49 22.87 -19.53
N LYS A 75 59.40 23.08 -18.55
CA LYS A 75 59.19 22.66 -17.17
C LYS A 75 57.88 23.28 -16.71
N THR A 76 56.81 22.51 -16.82
CA THR A 76 55.46 22.99 -16.53
C THR A 76 55.44 23.18 -15.03
N ALA A 77 55.31 24.44 -14.59
CA ALA A 77 55.22 24.75 -13.17
C ALA A 77 54.10 23.89 -12.57
N ARG A 78 54.37 23.20 -11.47
CA ARG A 78 53.37 22.38 -10.78
C ARG A 78 52.72 23.19 -9.68
N VAL A 79 51.41 23.04 -9.57
CA VAL A 79 50.59 23.70 -8.55
C VAL A 79 49.95 22.64 -7.68
N ARG A 80 50.10 22.80 -6.37
CA ARG A 80 49.48 21.94 -5.37
C ARG A 80 48.05 22.39 -5.11
N VAL A 81 47.10 21.45 -5.18
CA VAL A 81 45.69 21.66 -4.87
C VAL A 81 45.18 20.58 -3.92
N HIS A 82 44.08 20.88 -3.21
CA HIS A 82 43.45 19.97 -2.25
C HIS A 82 42.14 19.44 -2.83
N LEU A 83 42.12 18.16 -3.16
CA LEU A 83 40.94 17.51 -3.69
C LEU A 83 40.17 16.79 -2.58
N ILE A 84 38.87 17.04 -2.45
CA ILE A 84 38.01 16.36 -1.48
C ILE A 84 36.98 15.55 -2.25
N VAL A 85 37.17 14.23 -2.27
CA VAL A 85 36.29 13.28 -2.97
C VAL A 85 35.84 12.24 -1.97
N ASP A 86 34.53 11.96 -1.94
CA ASP A 86 33.92 11.02 -1.00
C ASP A 86 34.24 11.36 0.48
N GLY A 87 34.36 12.65 0.78
CA GLY A 87 34.69 13.18 2.10
C GLY A 87 36.16 13.04 2.51
N LYS A 88 37.03 12.48 1.65
CA LYS A 88 38.45 12.28 1.95
C LYS A 88 39.31 13.36 1.27
N PRO A 89 40.05 14.20 2.04
CA PRO A 89 40.98 15.15 1.46
C PRO A 89 42.22 14.42 0.92
N ARG A 90 42.63 14.76 -0.30
CA ARG A 90 43.80 14.25 -0.99
C ARG A 90 44.55 15.42 -1.64
N PRO A 91 45.79 15.71 -1.24
CA PRO A 91 46.61 16.68 -1.95
C PRO A 91 47.07 16.09 -3.29
N ILE A 92 47.03 16.89 -4.35
CA ILE A 92 47.51 16.50 -5.68
C ILE A 92 48.36 17.62 -6.28
N GLU A 93 49.23 17.25 -7.20
CA GLU A 93 50.00 18.18 -8.02
C GLU A 93 49.53 18.11 -9.47
N THR A 94 49.19 19.26 -10.04
CA THR A 94 48.73 19.41 -11.41
C THR A 94 49.54 20.52 -12.10
N ALA A 95 49.51 20.56 -13.44
CA ALA A 95 50.15 21.65 -14.18
C ALA A 95 49.51 23.02 -13.84
N ALA A 96 50.31 24.09 -13.80
CA ALA A 96 49.88 25.43 -13.40
C ALA A 96 48.83 26.06 -14.35
N ASP A 97 48.83 25.63 -15.60
CA ASP A 97 47.89 26.01 -16.66
C ASP A 97 46.68 25.07 -16.75
N ALA A 98 46.62 24.03 -15.91
CA ALA A 98 45.52 23.08 -15.92
C ALA A 98 44.21 23.70 -15.42
N THR A 99 43.10 23.16 -15.91
CA THR A 99 41.77 23.46 -15.38
C THR A 99 41.36 22.46 -14.30
N VAL A 100 40.38 22.82 -13.47
CA VAL A 100 39.78 21.90 -12.48
C VAL A 100 39.34 20.59 -13.12
N GLY A 101 38.77 20.63 -14.33
CA GLY A 101 38.38 19.42 -15.07
C GLY A 101 39.56 18.55 -15.48
N ALA A 102 40.68 19.16 -15.90
CA ALA A 102 41.91 18.45 -16.22
C ALA A 102 42.53 17.80 -14.98
N ALA A 103 42.56 18.51 -13.85
CA ALA A 103 43.05 17.99 -12.57
C ALA A 103 42.23 16.79 -12.07
N LEU A 104 40.89 16.84 -12.21
CA LEU A 104 40.02 15.69 -11.90
C LEU A 104 40.28 14.50 -12.82
N LYS A 105 40.48 14.75 -14.12
CA LYS A 105 40.75 13.70 -15.11
C LYS A 105 42.10 13.01 -14.88
N GLN A 106 43.12 13.77 -14.46
CA GLN A 106 44.44 13.22 -14.10
C GLN A 106 44.32 12.18 -12.97
N GLU A 107 43.51 12.46 -11.95
CA GLU A 107 43.24 11.55 -10.85
C GLU A 107 42.17 10.49 -11.17
N GLN A 108 41.78 10.36 -12.45
CA GLN A 108 40.77 9.41 -12.93
C GLN A 108 39.39 9.60 -12.28
N ILE A 109 39.07 10.82 -11.85
CA ILE A 109 37.78 11.15 -11.23
C ILE A 109 36.81 11.63 -12.30
N VAL A 110 35.85 10.77 -12.62
CA VAL A 110 34.75 11.08 -13.52
C VAL A 110 33.54 11.52 -12.70
N LEU A 111 32.94 12.66 -13.07
CA LEU A 111 31.71 13.15 -12.45
C LEU A 111 30.49 12.51 -13.12
N GLY A 112 29.57 12.00 -12.32
CA GLY A 112 28.25 11.58 -12.80
C GLY A 112 27.38 12.79 -13.19
N ALA A 113 26.29 12.55 -13.92
CA ALA A 113 25.40 13.60 -14.42
C ALA A 113 24.83 14.54 -13.33
N LEU A 114 24.67 14.03 -12.10
CA LEU A 114 24.14 14.78 -10.97
C LEU A 114 25.22 15.29 -10.01
N ASP A 115 26.45 14.83 -10.14
CA ASP A 115 27.53 15.23 -9.24
C ASP A 115 27.82 16.72 -9.39
N ARG A 116 28.37 17.30 -8.32
CA ARG A 116 28.69 18.73 -8.28
C ARG A 116 30.12 18.92 -7.82
N CYS A 117 30.81 19.86 -8.47
CA CYS A 117 32.12 20.33 -8.06
C CYS A 117 31.97 21.71 -7.42
N SER A 118 32.73 22.02 -6.36
CA SER A 118 32.74 23.35 -5.74
C SER A 118 33.17 24.45 -6.72
N SER A 119 33.96 24.09 -7.73
CA SER A 119 34.49 24.99 -8.76
C SER A 119 34.08 24.53 -10.16
N ARG A 120 33.97 25.47 -11.11
CA ARG A 120 33.66 25.12 -12.51
C ARG A 120 34.80 24.34 -13.12
N LEU A 121 34.48 23.36 -13.98
CA LEU A 121 35.50 22.50 -14.62
C LEU A 121 36.47 23.26 -15.53
N THR A 122 36.06 24.42 -16.04
CA THR A 122 36.87 25.30 -16.89
C THR A 122 37.72 26.28 -16.10
N THR A 123 37.55 26.38 -14.78
CA THR A 123 38.32 27.32 -13.95
C THR A 123 39.79 26.87 -13.89
N PRO A 124 40.75 27.77 -14.14
CA PRO A 124 42.18 27.47 -13.93
C PRO A 124 42.48 27.16 -12.46
N VAL A 125 43.35 26.19 -12.22
CA VAL A 125 43.76 25.83 -10.85
C VAL A 125 44.68 26.89 -10.24
N LYS A 126 44.53 27.13 -8.93
CA LYS A 126 45.38 28.06 -8.16
C LYS A 126 46.11 27.33 -7.04
N PRO A 127 47.30 27.79 -6.61
CA PRO A 127 48.01 27.22 -5.47
C PRO A 127 47.12 27.19 -4.22
N GLY A 128 47.04 26.03 -3.57
CA GLY A 128 46.23 25.83 -2.37
C GLY A 128 44.72 25.75 -2.60
N MET A 129 44.25 25.73 -3.85
CA MET A 129 42.82 25.67 -4.18
C MET A 129 42.17 24.38 -3.65
N GLU A 130 41.03 24.50 -2.98
CA GLU A 130 40.20 23.37 -2.55
C GLU A 130 39.13 23.04 -3.61
N ILE A 131 39.18 21.81 -4.12
CA ILE A 131 38.24 21.29 -5.10
C ILE A 131 37.44 20.18 -4.42
N ARG A 132 36.16 20.43 -4.14
CA ARG A 132 35.27 19.47 -3.49
C ARG A 132 34.33 18.85 -4.52
N VAL A 133 34.32 17.53 -4.58
CA VAL A 133 33.39 16.74 -5.37
C VAL A 133 32.30 16.21 -4.44
N VAL A 134 31.06 16.61 -4.70
CA VAL A 134 29.87 16.12 -4.02
C VAL A 134 29.18 15.11 -4.91
N ARG A 135 29.11 13.85 -4.45
CA ARG A 135 28.42 12.78 -5.17
C ARG A 135 26.93 12.85 -4.89
N ILE A 136 26.11 13.00 -5.94
CA ILE A 136 24.65 13.14 -5.78
C ILE A 136 23.94 11.93 -6.39
N ARG A 137 23.25 11.17 -5.53
CA ARG A 137 22.42 10.03 -5.94
C ARG A 137 20.94 10.35 -5.74
N ARG A 138 20.12 10.02 -6.73
CA ARG A 138 18.66 10.06 -6.64
C ARG A 138 18.12 8.66 -6.66
N GLU A 139 17.29 8.32 -5.68
CA GLU A 139 16.63 7.02 -5.60
C GLU A 139 15.14 7.18 -5.39
N LYS A 140 14.39 6.16 -5.80
CA LYS A 140 12.96 6.05 -5.52
C LYS A 140 12.77 5.02 -4.42
N THR A 141 12.18 5.45 -3.31
CA THR A 141 11.85 4.58 -2.19
C THR A 141 10.35 4.33 -2.18
N VAL A 142 9.94 3.06 -2.22
CA VAL A 142 8.53 2.66 -2.21
C VAL A 142 8.17 2.15 -0.83
N VAL A 143 7.21 2.81 -0.18
CA VAL A 143 6.70 2.43 1.13
C VAL A 143 5.26 1.94 0.98
N LYS A 144 4.98 0.73 1.46
CA LYS A 144 3.63 0.15 1.51
C LYS A 144 3.13 0.16 2.95
N ARG A 145 1.91 0.68 3.15
CA ARG A 145 1.23 0.69 4.45
C ARG A 145 -0.15 0.06 4.31
N ALA A 146 -0.52 -0.80 5.26
CA ALA A 146 -1.86 -1.37 5.29
C ALA A 146 -2.88 -0.32 5.72
N VAL A 147 -4.02 -0.28 5.04
CA VAL A 147 -5.19 0.50 5.46
C VAL A 147 -6.18 -0.49 6.09
N PRO A 148 -6.36 -0.48 7.42
CA PRO A 148 -7.17 -1.49 8.10
C PRO A 148 -8.63 -1.44 7.63
N PHE A 149 -9.28 -2.61 7.52
CA PHE A 149 -10.71 -2.66 7.27
C PHE A 149 -11.54 -2.40 8.53
N GLY A 150 -12.71 -1.79 8.35
CA GLY A 150 -13.74 -1.71 9.39
C GLY A 150 -14.60 -2.96 9.45
N THR A 151 -15.27 -3.19 10.59
CA THR A 151 -16.27 -4.26 10.75
C THR A 151 -17.68 -3.67 10.82
N ARG A 152 -18.56 -4.09 9.91
CA ARG A 152 -20.00 -3.84 9.97
C ARG A 152 -20.70 -5.03 10.61
N GLN A 153 -21.39 -4.80 11.72
CA GLN A 153 -22.21 -5.84 12.35
C GLN A 153 -23.63 -5.80 11.76
N ARG A 154 -24.20 -6.99 11.54
CA ARG A 154 -25.59 -7.20 11.14
C ARG A 154 -26.18 -8.22 12.10
N TYR A 155 -27.36 -8.00 12.62
CA TYR A 155 -27.95 -8.94 13.58
C TYR A 155 -28.80 -9.97 12.84
N SER A 156 -28.79 -11.23 13.28
CA SER A 156 -29.52 -12.32 12.62
C SER A 156 -30.23 -13.22 13.62
N SER A 157 -31.54 -13.39 13.42
CA SER A 157 -32.37 -14.35 14.17
C SER A 157 -32.14 -15.80 13.73
N SER A 158 -31.29 -16.08 12.74
CA SER A 158 -30.88 -17.45 12.39
C SER A 158 -29.78 -17.98 13.31
N LEU A 159 -28.99 -17.10 13.92
CA LEU A 159 -27.87 -17.47 14.79
C LEU A 159 -28.27 -17.33 16.26
N PRO A 160 -27.92 -18.30 17.15
CA PRO A 160 -28.14 -18.17 18.59
C PRO A 160 -27.51 -16.92 19.18
N VAL A 161 -28.14 -16.37 20.24
CA VAL A 161 -27.59 -15.23 20.97
C VAL A 161 -26.11 -15.44 21.34
N GLY A 162 -25.29 -14.41 21.12
CA GLY A 162 -23.85 -14.44 21.41
C GLY A 162 -22.96 -15.12 20.36
N LYS A 163 -23.54 -15.89 19.41
CA LYS A 163 -22.76 -16.43 18.29
C LYS A 163 -22.50 -15.35 17.24
N LYS A 164 -21.30 -15.37 16.64
CA LYS A 164 -20.92 -14.48 15.54
C LYS A 164 -20.53 -15.29 14.32
N LEU A 165 -20.90 -14.83 13.14
CA LEU A 165 -20.55 -15.45 11.86
C LEU A 165 -20.07 -14.38 10.90
N VAL A 166 -18.84 -14.50 10.40
CA VAL A 166 -18.35 -13.62 9.33
C VAL A 166 -18.99 -14.06 8.02
N VAL A 167 -19.82 -13.20 7.42
CA VAL A 167 -20.47 -13.49 6.12
C VAL A 167 -19.73 -12.85 4.95
N THR A 168 -19.05 -11.74 5.20
CA THR A 168 -18.12 -11.14 4.22
C THR A 168 -16.80 -10.89 4.94
N PRO A 169 -15.70 -11.57 4.55
CA PRO A 169 -14.41 -11.30 5.15
C PRO A 169 -13.93 -9.89 4.79
N GLY A 170 -13.33 -9.22 5.76
CA GLY A 170 -12.66 -7.94 5.53
C GLY A 170 -11.38 -8.13 4.73
N ARG A 171 -10.99 -7.11 3.97
CA ARG A 171 -9.67 -7.07 3.32
C ARG A 171 -9.07 -5.69 3.54
N ASN A 172 -7.86 -5.66 4.08
CA ASN A 172 -7.12 -4.40 4.23
C ASN A 172 -6.90 -3.78 2.85
N GLY A 173 -7.01 -2.46 2.81
CA GLY A 173 -6.51 -1.67 1.71
C GLY A 173 -4.98 -1.55 1.78
N VAL A 174 -4.42 -0.89 0.78
CA VAL A 174 -2.97 -0.64 0.70
C VAL A 174 -2.75 0.79 0.24
N CYS A 175 -2.00 1.56 1.04
CA CYS A 175 -1.42 2.82 0.63
C CYS A 175 0.00 2.57 0.13
N VAL A 176 0.28 3.01 -1.10
CA VAL A 176 1.60 2.96 -1.73
C VAL A 176 2.09 4.38 -1.90
N ALA A 177 3.12 4.75 -1.14
CA ALA A 177 3.79 6.03 -1.24
C ALA A 177 5.16 5.85 -1.91
N VAL A 178 5.43 6.68 -2.92
CA VAL A 178 6.72 6.73 -3.61
C VAL A 178 7.42 8.02 -3.20
N TYR A 179 8.61 7.88 -2.66
CA TYR A 179 9.45 9.00 -2.25
C TYR A 179 10.63 9.16 -3.19
N GLN A 180 11.00 10.41 -3.46
CA GLN A 180 12.26 10.78 -4.09
C GLN A 180 13.27 11.05 -2.97
N ASP A 181 14.27 10.17 -2.85
CA ASP A 181 15.40 10.34 -1.96
C ASP A 181 16.57 10.97 -2.69
N ILE A 182 17.23 11.94 -2.05
CA ILE A 182 18.46 12.56 -2.55
C ILE A 182 19.55 12.33 -1.52
N PHE A 183 20.63 11.68 -1.96
CA PHE A 183 21.83 11.47 -1.16
C PHE A 183 22.94 12.39 -1.65
N LYS A 184 23.66 13.00 -0.71
CA LYS A 184 24.90 13.73 -0.96
C LYS A 184 26.00 13.06 -0.13
N ASP A 185 27.06 12.61 -0.78
CA ASP A 185 28.18 11.90 -0.13
C ASP A 185 27.72 10.74 0.77
N GLY A 186 26.76 9.94 0.24
CA GLY A 186 26.17 8.80 0.95
C GLY A 186 25.14 9.16 2.03
N LYS A 187 25.01 10.43 2.42
CA LYS A 187 24.04 10.87 3.44
C LYS A 187 22.74 11.32 2.79
N ARG A 188 21.59 10.81 3.27
CA ARG A 188 20.27 11.24 2.78
C ARG A 188 20.01 12.68 3.21
N THR A 189 19.84 13.56 2.23
CA THR A 189 19.58 15.01 2.43
C THR A 189 18.15 15.41 2.10
N SER A 190 17.42 14.57 1.35
CA SER A 190 16.02 14.79 1.04
C SER A 190 15.26 13.47 1.03
N HIS A 191 14.01 13.53 1.50
CA HIS A 191 13.03 12.46 1.45
C HIS A 191 11.67 13.11 1.16
N ARG A 192 11.30 13.22 -0.11
CA ARG A 192 10.10 13.97 -0.53
C ARG A 192 9.08 13.03 -1.14
N LEU A 193 7.82 13.12 -0.70
CA LEU A 193 6.72 12.39 -1.31
C LEU A 193 6.55 12.85 -2.76
N GLN A 194 6.61 11.91 -3.70
CA GLN A 194 6.41 12.15 -5.12
C GLN A 194 4.98 11.80 -5.55
N SER A 195 4.47 10.67 -5.06
CA SER A 195 3.12 10.23 -5.36
C SER A 195 2.62 9.30 -4.26
N GLU A 196 1.31 9.32 -4.02
CA GLU A 196 0.62 8.40 -3.12
C GLU A 196 -0.61 7.83 -3.83
N LYS A 197 -0.82 6.52 -3.71
CA LYS A 197 -2.01 5.84 -4.22
C LYS A 197 -2.57 4.91 -3.16
N THR A 198 -3.87 4.99 -2.91
CA THR A 198 -4.55 4.17 -1.91
C THR A 198 -5.58 3.27 -2.57
N THR A 199 -5.47 1.97 -2.30
CA THR A 199 -6.53 0.99 -2.53
C THR A 199 -7.37 0.91 -1.26
N LEU A 200 -8.67 1.17 -1.37
CA LEU A 200 -9.57 1.18 -0.20
C LEU A 200 -9.74 -0.22 0.40
N ALA A 201 -9.93 -0.26 1.72
CA ALA A 201 -10.24 -1.49 2.43
C ALA A 201 -11.67 -1.95 2.15
N ARG A 202 -11.87 -3.27 2.06
CA ARG A 202 -13.21 -3.89 2.02
C ARG A 202 -13.65 -4.21 3.44
N GLN A 203 -14.79 -3.68 3.85
CA GLN A 203 -15.34 -3.92 5.19
C GLN A 203 -15.65 -5.41 5.42
N GLN A 204 -15.41 -5.86 6.66
CA GLN A 204 -15.88 -7.15 7.14
C GLN A 204 -17.35 -7.04 7.53
N VAL A 205 -18.17 -8.01 7.15
CA VAL A 205 -19.56 -8.10 7.62
C VAL A 205 -19.70 -9.29 8.54
N VAL A 206 -20.11 -9.03 9.78
CA VAL A 206 -20.29 -10.05 10.81
C VAL A 206 -21.77 -10.12 11.18
N LEU A 207 -22.38 -11.28 11.00
CA LEU A 207 -23.65 -11.59 11.63
C LEU A 207 -23.47 -11.83 13.12
N VAL A 208 -24.30 -11.18 13.93
CA VAL A 208 -24.37 -11.41 15.37
C VAL A 208 -25.72 -12.05 15.68
N GLY A 209 -25.70 -13.20 16.32
CA GLY A 209 -26.88 -13.98 16.59
C GLY A 209 -27.76 -13.39 17.68
N VAL A 210 -29.06 -13.50 17.45
CA VAL A 210 -30.13 -13.03 18.35
C VAL A 210 -31.25 -14.09 18.52
N ARG A 211 -31.10 -15.27 17.91
CA ARG A 211 -32.04 -16.39 18.07
C ARG A 211 -32.05 -16.87 19.52
N GLY A 212 -33.24 -17.09 20.07
CA GLY A 212 -33.40 -17.43 21.50
C GLY A 212 -33.34 -16.21 22.41
N MET A 213 -33.14 -15.00 21.87
CA MET A 213 -33.46 -13.76 22.57
C MET A 213 -35.00 -13.59 22.57
N THR A 214 -35.68 -14.46 23.28
CA THR A 214 -37.11 -14.32 23.55
C THR A 214 -37.31 -13.18 24.53
N LEU A 215 -38.00 -12.13 24.07
CA LEU A 215 -38.71 -11.21 24.96
C LEU A 215 -39.81 -12.03 25.64
N ALA A 216 -39.48 -12.72 26.74
CA ALA A 216 -40.47 -13.48 27.50
C ALA A 216 -41.57 -12.50 27.97
N SER A 217 -42.83 -12.88 27.76
CA SER A 217 -44.00 -12.09 28.16
C SER A 217 -44.14 -11.94 29.69
N ARG A 218 -43.36 -12.71 30.46
CA ARG A 218 -43.36 -12.72 31.93
C ARG A 218 -41.95 -13.03 32.44
N GLY A 219 -41.16 -12.00 32.76
CA GLY A 219 -39.98 -12.11 33.62
C GLY A 219 -38.60 -12.06 32.95
N TYR A 220 -37.71 -11.32 33.61
CA TYR A 220 -36.26 -11.14 33.39
C TYR A 220 -35.81 -10.18 32.29
N PHE A 221 -36.29 -8.94 32.40
CA PHE A 221 -35.48 -7.76 32.15
C PHE A 221 -35.45 -6.94 33.43
N THR A 222 -34.81 -7.44 34.48
CA THR A 222 -34.60 -6.63 35.69
C THR A 222 -33.83 -5.39 35.26
N ASN A 223 -34.53 -4.25 35.18
CA ASN A 223 -34.09 -2.91 34.78
C ASN A 223 -34.10 -2.54 33.27
N LYS A 224 -34.59 -3.37 32.34
CA LYS A 224 -34.74 -2.99 30.91
C LYS A 224 -36.21 -2.95 30.48
N ARG A 225 -36.62 -1.88 29.78
CA ARG A 225 -38.03 -1.60 29.46
C ARG A 225 -38.43 -2.23 28.13
N LEU A 226 -39.38 -3.15 28.15
CA LEU A 226 -39.99 -3.75 26.96
C LEU A 226 -41.28 -2.99 26.59
N ILE A 227 -41.40 -2.56 25.34
CA ILE A 227 -42.54 -1.77 24.86
C ILE A 227 -43.04 -2.34 23.53
N GLU A 228 -44.35 -2.42 23.37
CA GLU A 228 -44.95 -2.65 22.05
C GLU A 228 -45.06 -1.33 21.27
N MET A 229 -44.58 -1.35 20.04
CA MET A 229 -44.58 -0.19 19.15
C MET A 229 -45.15 -0.56 17.78
N VAL A 230 -45.63 0.45 17.06
CA VAL A 230 -46.01 0.32 15.66
C VAL A 230 -44.80 0.70 14.80
N ALA A 231 -44.28 -0.28 14.07
CA ALA A 231 -43.17 -0.12 13.14
C ALA A 231 -43.64 0.22 11.73
N THR A 232 -42.92 1.14 11.09
CA THR A 232 -42.86 1.35 9.63
C THR A 232 -41.42 1.20 9.15
N GLY A 233 -41.18 1.27 7.84
CA GLY A 233 -39.83 1.25 7.27
C GLY A 233 -39.53 2.54 6.51
N TYR A 234 -38.31 3.06 6.66
CA TYR A 234 -37.78 4.15 5.84
C TYR A 234 -36.49 3.73 5.16
N GLY A 235 -36.27 4.23 3.95
CA GLY A 235 -35.15 3.83 3.08
C GLY A 235 -34.64 5.01 2.28
N PRO A 236 -33.58 4.82 1.48
CA PRO A 236 -33.10 5.85 0.57
C PRO A 236 -34.19 6.23 -0.45
N GLY A 237 -34.06 7.43 -1.04
CA GLY A 237 -34.96 7.91 -2.08
C GLY A 237 -34.93 7.05 -3.35
N GLU A 238 -35.74 7.42 -4.34
CA GLU A 238 -35.91 6.63 -5.58
C GLU A 238 -34.61 6.41 -6.38
N ASN A 239 -33.64 7.30 -6.22
CA ASN A 239 -32.30 7.19 -6.80
C ASN A 239 -31.33 6.31 -5.97
N GLY A 240 -31.81 5.64 -4.92
CA GLY A 240 -31.00 4.82 -4.02
C GLY A 240 -30.06 5.63 -3.12
N ARG A 241 -30.21 6.96 -3.07
CA ARG A 241 -29.41 7.85 -2.23
C ARG A 241 -30.19 8.31 -1.00
N TRP A 242 -29.47 8.47 0.09
CA TRP A 242 -29.99 9.09 1.30
C TRP A 242 -29.96 10.62 1.19
N GLY A 243 -30.92 11.28 1.84
CA GLY A 243 -30.88 12.72 2.08
C GLY A 243 -29.82 13.11 3.13
N ALA A 244 -30.04 14.25 3.82
CA ALA A 244 -29.18 14.72 4.90
C ALA A 244 -28.99 13.68 6.04
N GLN A 245 -28.04 13.95 6.96
CA GLN A 245 -27.78 13.09 8.12
C GLN A 245 -29.03 12.94 9.01
N THR A 246 -29.10 11.85 9.78
CA THR A 246 -30.19 11.65 10.75
C THR A 246 -30.13 12.71 11.85
N ALA A 247 -31.20 12.85 12.65
CA ALA A 247 -31.25 13.82 13.75
C ALA A 247 -30.05 13.72 14.73
N SER A 248 -29.44 12.55 14.90
CA SER A 248 -28.25 12.34 15.73
C SER A 248 -26.91 12.42 14.97
N GLY A 249 -26.90 12.79 13.68
CA GLY A 249 -25.71 12.84 12.84
C GLY A 249 -25.20 11.48 12.35
N LEU A 250 -25.93 10.39 12.62
CA LEU A 250 -25.57 9.06 12.13
C LEU A 250 -25.89 8.94 10.64
N LYS A 251 -25.16 8.05 9.95
CA LYS A 251 -25.49 7.70 8.57
C LYS A 251 -26.79 6.89 8.56
N PRO A 252 -27.84 7.32 7.85
CA PRO A 252 -29.08 6.56 7.76
C PRO A 252 -28.84 5.21 7.06
N GLY A 253 -29.65 4.22 7.42
CA GLY A 253 -29.55 2.85 6.95
C GLY A 253 -29.90 1.82 8.01
N PHE A 254 -29.73 0.54 7.65
CA PHE A 254 -30.03 -0.56 8.55
C PHE A 254 -29.28 -0.43 9.87
N GLY A 255 -30.03 -0.50 10.97
CA GLY A 255 -29.52 -0.33 12.33
C GLY A 255 -29.70 1.07 12.93
N VAL A 256 -30.14 2.06 12.15
CA VAL A 256 -30.53 3.39 12.65
C VAL A 256 -32.04 3.53 12.55
N VAL A 257 -32.72 3.83 13.65
CA VAL A 257 -34.19 3.93 13.69
C VAL A 257 -34.64 5.33 14.07
N ALA A 258 -35.79 5.73 13.53
CA ALA A 258 -36.45 6.96 13.93
C ALA A 258 -37.41 6.68 15.10
N VAL A 259 -37.37 7.55 16.12
CA VAL A 259 -38.23 7.45 17.32
C VAL A 259 -38.76 8.83 17.71
N ASP A 260 -39.67 8.87 18.69
CA ASP A 260 -40.02 10.12 19.39
C ASP A 260 -39.01 10.34 20.55
N PRO A 261 -38.13 11.37 20.50
CA PRO A 261 -37.12 11.59 21.54
C PRO A 261 -37.68 11.81 22.94
N ARG A 262 -38.93 12.26 23.04
CA ARG A 262 -39.61 12.44 24.34
C ARG A 262 -39.96 11.11 25.01
N PHE A 263 -39.98 10.03 24.23
CA PHE A 263 -40.36 8.69 24.67
C PHE A 263 -39.18 7.72 24.70
N ILE A 264 -38.30 7.80 23.69
CA ILE A 264 -37.03 7.08 23.61
C ILE A 264 -35.96 8.10 23.23
N PRO A 265 -35.04 8.47 24.14
CA PRO A 265 -33.97 9.41 23.85
C PRO A 265 -33.12 8.98 22.63
N LEU A 266 -32.59 9.96 21.89
CA LEU A 266 -31.63 9.66 20.83
C LEU A 266 -30.32 9.11 21.45
N GLY A 267 -29.66 8.22 20.72
CA GLY A 267 -28.49 7.47 21.18
C GLY A 267 -28.84 6.16 21.90
N THR A 268 -30.10 5.98 22.32
CA THR A 268 -30.52 4.76 23.00
C THR A 268 -30.39 3.53 22.10
N ARG A 269 -29.79 2.47 22.64
CA ARG A 269 -29.66 1.16 22.02
C ARG A 269 -30.94 0.37 22.24
N LEU A 270 -31.46 -0.19 21.16
CA LEU A 270 -32.71 -0.92 21.13
C LEU A 270 -32.50 -2.30 20.53
N TYR A 271 -33.38 -3.22 20.87
CA TYR A 271 -33.59 -4.45 20.10
C TYR A 271 -35.05 -4.52 19.66
N VAL A 272 -35.29 -4.55 18.35
CA VAL A 272 -36.63 -4.63 17.76
C VAL A 272 -36.86 -6.05 17.25
N ASP A 273 -37.92 -6.69 17.74
CA ASP A 273 -38.29 -8.05 17.33
C ASP A 273 -38.54 -8.11 15.80
N GLY A 274 -37.90 -9.06 15.12
CA GLY A 274 -37.96 -9.20 13.67
C GLY A 274 -37.20 -8.13 12.85
N TYR A 275 -36.41 -7.27 13.48
CA TYR A 275 -35.50 -6.31 12.82
C TYR A 275 -34.06 -6.38 13.36
N GLY A 276 -33.89 -6.55 14.68
CA GLY A 276 -32.59 -6.72 15.33
C GLY A 276 -32.18 -5.53 16.20
N TYR A 277 -30.90 -5.47 16.56
CA TYR A 277 -30.38 -4.35 17.35
C TYR A 277 -30.21 -3.10 16.50
N CYS A 278 -30.50 -1.96 17.10
CA CYS A 278 -30.42 -0.66 16.46
C CYS A 278 -30.18 0.46 17.45
N VAL A 279 -29.92 1.65 16.94
CA VAL A 279 -29.80 2.89 17.71
C VAL A 279 -30.92 3.85 17.33
N ALA A 280 -31.53 4.47 18.32
CA ALA A 280 -32.42 5.61 18.16
C ALA A 280 -31.58 6.80 17.64
N GLY A 281 -31.50 6.96 16.32
CA GLY A 281 -30.60 7.93 15.70
C GLY A 281 -31.32 8.98 14.87
N ASP A 282 -32.62 8.84 14.68
CA ASP A 282 -33.39 9.74 13.83
C ASP A 282 -34.73 10.15 14.43
N THR A 283 -35.37 11.14 13.82
CA THR A 283 -36.71 11.60 14.18
C THR A 283 -37.54 11.82 12.92
N GLY A 284 -38.85 11.63 13.01
CA GLY A 284 -39.77 11.91 11.92
C GLY A 284 -40.99 12.68 12.41
N GLY A 285 -41.54 13.56 11.55
CA GLY A 285 -42.77 14.31 11.87
C GLY A 285 -43.94 13.38 12.24
N ALA A 286 -44.05 12.23 11.56
CA ALA A 286 -45.08 11.23 11.77
C ALA A 286 -44.74 10.14 12.82
N ILE A 287 -43.51 10.17 13.37
CA ILE A 287 -43.02 9.21 14.36
C ILE A 287 -43.14 9.83 15.75
N LYS A 288 -44.32 9.63 16.36
CA LYS A 288 -44.70 10.20 17.66
C LYS A 288 -45.22 9.10 18.59
N GLY A 289 -44.87 9.19 19.87
CA GLY A 289 -45.24 8.21 20.90
C GLY A 289 -44.70 6.80 20.60
N ASN A 290 -45.58 5.78 20.65
CA ASN A 290 -45.24 4.37 20.46
C ASN A 290 -45.04 3.99 18.98
N ARG A 291 -44.46 4.87 18.16
CA ARG A 291 -44.12 4.60 16.76
C ARG A 291 -42.61 4.55 16.60
N ILE A 292 -42.16 3.66 15.73
CA ILE A 292 -40.76 3.48 15.39
C ILE A 292 -40.64 3.32 13.87
N ASP A 293 -39.65 3.96 13.26
CA ASP A 293 -39.38 3.79 11.83
C ASP A 293 -38.06 3.04 11.65
N LEU A 294 -38.10 1.94 10.91
CA LEU A 294 -36.98 1.03 10.75
C LEU A 294 -36.16 1.42 9.52
N GLY A 295 -34.90 1.80 9.73
CA GLY A 295 -34.00 2.16 8.63
C GLY A 295 -33.65 0.92 7.81
N MET A 296 -33.78 1.00 6.49
CA MET A 296 -33.45 -0.08 5.57
C MET A 296 -32.40 0.38 4.58
N ASP A 297 -31.51 -0.51 4.13
CA ASP A 297 -30.43 -0.14 3.20
C ASP A 297 -30.98 0.14 1.77
N SER A 298 -32.22 -0.25 1.47
CA SER A 298 -32.90 0.01 0.19
C SER A 298 -34.37 0.41 0.34
N ARG A 299 -34.89 1.17 -0.64
CA ARG A 299 -36.31 1.55 -0.71
C ARG A 299 -37.23 0.34 -0.81
N TRP A 300 -36.81 -0.67 -1.56
CA TRP A 300 -37.54 -1.92 -1.71
C TRP A 300 -37.75 -2.63 -0.36
N GLU A 301 -36.68 -2.79 0.42
CA GLU A 301 -36.76 -3.36 1.76
C GLU A 301 -37.64 -2.53 2.69
N ALA A 302 -37.56 -1.18 2.63
CA ALA A 302 -38.42 -0.29 3.42
C ALA A 302 -39.91 -0.51 3.13
N MET A 303 -40.29 -0.65 1.86
CA MET A 303 -41.67 -0.94 1.46
C MET A 303 -42.13 -2.32 1.95
N GLN A 304 -41.24 -3.31 1.97
CA GLN A 304 -41.55 -4.66 2.45
C GLN A 304 -41.76 -4.74 3.97
N VAL A 305 -41.24 -3.79 4.76
CA VAL A 305 -41.51 -3.74 6.20
C VAL A 305 -43.02 -3.60 6.47
N GLY A 306 -43.70 -2.79 5.66
CA GLY A 306 -45.09 -2.42 5.87
C GLY A 306 -45.33 -1.77 7.24
N ARG A 307 -46.60 -1.69 7.65
CA ARG A 307 -46.97 -1.25 9.00
C ARG A 307 -47.30 -2.47 9.86
N ARG A 308 -46.53 -2.68 10.94
CA ARG A 308 -46.70 -3.85 11.81
C ARG A 308 -46.46 -3.53 13.28
N ARG A 309 -47.02 -4.32 14.18
CA ARG A 309 -46.67 -4.25 15.61
C ARG A 309 -45.36 -4.99 15.83
N VAL A 310 -44.47 -4.38 16.60
CA VAL A 310 -43.19 -4.97 17.02
C VAL A 310 -43.01 -4.80 18.51
N ARG A 311 -42.23 -5.69 19.11
CA ARG A 311 -41.79 -5.55 20.49
C ARG A 311 -40.39 -4.96 20.49
N VAL A 312 -40.16 -3.94 21.32
CA VAL A 312 -38.91 -3.19 21.40
C VAL A 312 -38.37 -3.28 22.81
N LEU A 313 -37.17 -3.83 22.95
CA LEU A 313 -36.41 -3.82 24.19
C LEU A 313 -35.52 -2.58 24.21
N ILE A 314 -35.69 -1.73 25.22
CA ILE A 314 -34.77 -0.64 25.51
C ILE A 314 -33.57 -1.19 26.28
N LEU A 315 -32.37 -1.00 25.73
CA LEU A 315 -31.14 -1.52 26.31
C LEU A 315 -30.49 -0.47 27.20
N ASP A 316 -29.87 0.55 26.60
CA ASP A 316 -29.04 1.57 27.26
C ASP A 316 -29.18 2.91 26.52
#